data_AF-A0A4V1RI74-F1
#
_entry.id   AF-A0A4V1RI74-F1
#
_cell.length_a   1.000
_cell.length_b   1.000
_cell.length_c   1.000
_cell.angle_alpha   90.00
_cell.angle_beta   90.00
_cell.angle_gamma   90.00
#
_symmetry.space_group_name_H-M   'P 1'
#
loop_
_entity.id
_entity.type
_entity.pdbx_description
1 polymer ?
#
loop_
_entity_poly.entity_id
_entity_poly.type
_entity_poly.pdbx_seq_one_letter_code
_entity_poly.pdbx_strand_id
1 'polypeptide(L)'
;MFGRGGSALARVALAGPGAALTTLGVVAALAAVLPPGPGGVDAIAVPLVALPLVWAAAFFHACLDRSPRRAAWVALALWTLCGVAVALDRVPPPATVVR
;
A
#
# COMPACT_ATOMS: atom_id res chain seq x y z
N MET A 1 29.19 7.12 20.82
CA MET A 1 28.36 8.24 20.31
C MET A 1 27.71 7.94 18.93
N PHE A 2 27.41 6.67 18.61
CA PHE A 2 26.83 6.23 17.31
C PHE A 2 25.35 5.81 17.43
N GLY A 3 24.47 6.72 17.85
CA GLY A 3 23.06 6.38 18.15
C GLY A 3 21.97 7.11 17.35
N ARG A 4 22.31 8.15 16.57
CA ARG A 4 21.32 9.04 15.93
C ARG A 4 21.14 8.82 14.41
N GLY A 5 22.11 8.22 13.73
CA GLY A 5 22.10 8.08 12.27
C GLY A 5 21.13 7.02 11.73
N GLY A 6 21.09 5.83 12.35
CA GLY A 6 20.27 4.71 11.86
C GLY A 6 18.77 4.97 11.91
N SER A 7 18.28 5.65 12.95
CA SER A 7 16.88 6.03 13.06
C SER A 7 16.46 7.13 12.08
N ALA A 8 17.36 8.06 11.76
CA ALA A 8 17.09 9.11 10.80
C ALA A 8 17.04 8.56 9.36
N LEU A 9 18.01 7.71 8.99
CA LEU A 9 18.03 7.06 7.69
C LEU A 9 16.80 6.18 7.47
N ALA A 10 16.37 5.45 8.51
CA ALA A 10 15.14 4.65 8.48
C ALA A 10 13.90 5.51 8.22
N ARG A 11 13.81 6.69 8.84
CA ARG A 11 12.70 7.63 8.60
C ARG A 11 12.71 8.18 7.18
N VAL A 12 13.88 8.54 6.64
CA VAL A 12 13.99 9.00 5.24
C VAL A 12 13.59 7.89 4.27
N ALA A 13 14.06 6.67 4.49
CA ALA A 13 13.71 5.51 3.67
C ALA A 13 12.21 5.18 3.73
N LEU A 14 11.59 5.28 4.92
CA LEU A 14 10.15 5.04 5.10
C LEU A 14 9.29 6.18 4.55
N ALA A 15 9.67 7.43 4.76
CA ALA A 15 8.92 8.59 4.30
C ALA A 15 9.02 8.78 2.78
N GLY A 16 10.16 8.45 2.17
CA GLY A 16 10.32 8.52 0.72
C GLY A 16 9.88 7.22 0.02
N PRO A 17 10.83 6.31 -0.29
CA PRO A 17 10.55 5.07 -1.02
C PRO A 17 9.48 4.19 -0.37
N GLY A 18 9.48 4.05 0.97
CA GLY A 18 8.54 3.22 1.70
C GLY A 18 7.09 3.69 1.50
N ALA A 19 6.82 4.97 1.74
CA ALA A 19 5.50 5.56 1.58
C ALA A 19 5.01 5.45 0.13
N ALA A 20 5.91 5.66 -0.85
CA ALA A 20 5.57 5.49 -2.26
C ALA A 20 5.15 4.04 -2.58
N LEU A 21 5.95 3.05 -2.16
CA LEU A 21 5.65 1.63 -2.40
C LEU A 21 4.37 1.19 -1.69
N THR A 22 4.15 1.59 -0.44
CA THR A 22 2.91 1.29 0.30
C THR A 22 1.70 1.89 -0.42
N THR A 23 1.81 3.14 -0.88
CA THR A 23 0.75 3.81 -1.63
C THR A 23 0.41 3.06 -2.92
N LEU A 24 1.43 2.70 -3.71
CA LEU A 24 1.23 1.96 -4.94
C LEU A 24 0.56 0.60 -4.70
N GLY A 25 0.94 -0.09 -3.63
CA GLY A 25 0.29 -1.34 -3.22
C GLY A 25 -1.21 -1.13 -2.94
N VAL A 26 -1.56 -0.13 -2.15
CA VAL A 26 -2.96 0.18 -1.80
C VAL A 26 -3.77 0.57 -3.04
N VAL A 27 -3.24 1.45 -3.88
CA VAL A 27 -3.90 1.92 -5.12
C VAL A 27 -4.11 0.74 -6.09
N ALA A 28 -3.13 -0.16 -6.22
CA ALA A 28 -3.26 -1.35 -7.05
C ALA A 28 -4.33 -2.32 -6.51
N ALA A 29 -4.40 -2.52 -5.19
CA ALA A 29 -5.42 -3.35 -4.57
C ALA A 29 -6.83 -2.76 -4.74
N LEU A 30 -6.97 -1.43 -4.61
CA LEU A 30 -8.23 -0.73 -4.86
C LEU A 30 -8.67 -0.92 -6.32
N ALA A 31 -7.77 -0.76 -7.28
CA ALA A 31 -8.07 -0.94 -8.70
C ALA A 31 -8.49 -2.39 -9.04
N ALA A 32 -7.95 -3.38 -8.33
CA ALA A 32 -8.27 -4.79 -8.55
C ALA A 32 -9.60 -5.21 -7.90
N VAL A 33 -9.90 -4.72 -6.70
CA VAL A 33 -11.01 -5.23 -5.88
C VAL A 33 -12.29 -4.41 -6.01
N LEU A 34 -12.21 -3.14 -6.43
CA LEU A 34 -13.42 -2.32 -6.54
C LEU A 34 -14.36 -2.83 -7.64
N PRO A 35 -15.65 -3.04 -7.33
CA PRO A 35 -16.64 -3.31 -8.35
C PRO A 35 -16.81 -2.09 -9.26
N PRO A 36 -17.10 -2.29 -10.56
CA PRO A 36 -17.43 -1.19 -11.45
C PRO A 36 -18.75 -0.56 -11.00
N GLY A 37 -18.72 0.73 -10.66
CA GLY A 37 -19.95 1.49 -10.44
C GLY A 37 -20.71 1.79 -11.73
N PRO A 38 -21.86 2.50 -11.64
CA PRO A 38 -22.72 2.79 -12.78
C PRO A 38 -22.02 3.52 -13.94
N GLY A 39 -20.98 4.30 -13.62
CA GLY A 39 -20.15 5.02 -14.59
C GLY A 39 -18.96 4.22 -15.13
N GLY A 40 -18.70 3.01 -14.64
CA GLY A 40 -17.61 2.13 -15.11
C GLY A 40 -16.18 2.62 -14.84
N VAL A 41 -15.99 3.73 -14.11
CA VAL A 41 -14.69 4.40 -13.91
C VAL A 41 -14.13 4.29 -12.49
N ASP A 42 -14.84 3.65 -11.57
CA ASP A 42 -14.47 3.63 -10.14
C ASP A 42 -13.10 2.98 -9.89
N ALA A 43 -12.74 1.97 -10.70
CA ALA A 43 -11.42 1.32 -10.70
C ALA A 43 -10.27 2.27 -11.08
N ILE A 44 -10.56 3.49 -11.55
CA ILE A 44 -9.58 4.54 -11.88
C ILE A 44 -9.77 5.75 -10.96
N ALA A 45 -11.00 6.24 -10.81
CA ALA A 45 -11.30 7.44 -10.05
C ALA A 45 -10.95 7.28 -8.56
N VAL A 46 -11.32 6.16 -7.94
CA VAL A 46 -11.06 5.92 -6.51
C VAL A 46 -9.56 5.77 -6.25
N PRO A 47 -8.79 4.96 -7.01
CA PRO A 47 -7.35 4.88 -6.83
C PRO A 47 -6.63 6.23 -7.05
N LEU A 48 -7.08 7.03 -8.02
CA LEU A 48 -6.48 8.34 -8.31
C LEU A 48 -6.64 9.33 -7.14
N VAL A 49 -7.82 9.36 -6.52
CA VAL A 49 -8.07 10.19 -5.33
C VAL A 49 -7.38 9.61 -4.09
N ALA A 50 -7.35 8.29 -3.96
CA ALA A 50 -6.70 7.62 -2.83
C ALA A 50 -5.17 7.80 -2.83
N LEU A 51 -4.54 7.90 -4.00
CA LEU A 51 -3.10 8.00 -4.15
C LEU A 51 -2.46 9.11 -3.28
N PRO A 52 -2.85 10.40 -3.41
CA PRO A 52 -2.27 11.45 -2.57
C PRO A 52 -2.63 11.31 -1.09
N LEU A 53 -3.81 10.78 -0.76
CA LEU A 53 -4.28 10.61 0.62
C LEU A 53 -3.49 9.51 1.36
N VAL A 54 -3.34 8.35 0.72
CA VAL A 54 -2.58 7.22 1.28
C VAL A 54 -1.11 7.57 1.36
N TRP A 55 -0.57 8.24 0.35
CA TRP A 55 0.82 8.72 0.39
C TRP A 55 1.06 9.70 1.53
N ALA A 56 0.21 10.72 1.66
CA ALA A 56 0.34 11.70 2.74
C ALA A 56 0.23 11.02 4.11
N ALA A 57 -0.74 10.11 4.28
CA ALA A 57 -0.88 9.34 5.51
C ALA A 57 0.36 8.50 5.83
N ALA A 58 0.92 7.78 4.86
CA ALA A 58 2.12 6.98 5.03
C ALA A 58 3.36 7.83 5.32
N PHE A 59 3.52 8.95 4.61
CA PHE A 59 4.60 9.93 4.81
C PHE A 59 4.53 10.53 6.22
N PHE A 60 3.38 11.06 6.61
CA PHE A 60 3.19 11.64 7.94
C PHE A 60 3.33 10.60 9.04
N HIS A 61 2.86 9.37 8.82
CA HIS A 61 3.08 8.27 9.76
C HIS A 61 4.58 8.00 9.96
N ALA A 62 5.36 7.88 8.88
CA ALA A 62 6.81 7.68 8.96
C ALA A 62 7.54 8.83 9.68
N CYS A 63 7.09 10.08 9.48
CA CYS A 63 7.67 11.27 10.09
C CYS A 63 7.29 11.44 11.57
N LEU A 64 6.02 11.22 11.93
CA LEU A 64 5.46 11.51 13.24
C LEU A 64 5.54 10.33 14.22
N ASP A 65 5.81 9.11 13.74
CA ASP A 65 5.89 7.95 14.63
C ASP A 65 7.08 8.04 15.60
N ARG A 66 6.85 7.76 16.89
CA ARG A 66 7.90 7.67 17.91
C ARG A 66 8.92 6.56 17.62
N SER A 67 8.50 5.48 16.95
CA SER A 67 9.36 4.34 16.59
C SER A 67 9.34 4.09 15.08
N PRO A 68 10.46 4.28 14.37
CA PRO A 68 10.53 3.98 12.93
C PRO A 68 10.28 2.50 12.64
N ARG A 69 10.57 1.61 13.60
CA ARG A 69 10.28 0.18 13.48
C ARG A 69 8.78 -0.11 13.47
N ARG A 70 7.96 0.65 14.22
CA ARG A 70 6.50 0.49 14.20
C ARG A 70 5.93 0.95 12.85
N ALA A 71 6.40 2.09 12.35
CA ALA A 71 6.03 2.58 11.03
C ALA A 71 6.40 1.59 9.91
N ALA A 72 7.58 0.95 10.00
CA ALA A 72 7.99 -0.08 9.06
C ALA A 72 7.07 -1.31 9.07
N TRP A 73 6.66 -1.79 10.26
CA TRP A 73 5.74 -2.92 10.37
C TRP A 73 4.35 -2.60 9.81
N VAL A 74 3.83 -1.40 10.04
CA VAL A 74 2.54 -0.97 9.48
C VAL A 74 2.62 -0.89 7.95
N ALA A 75 3.68 -0.26 7.42
CA ALA A 75 3.90 -0.15 5.98
C ALA A 75 4.03 -1.54 5.32
N LEU A 76 4.78 -2.45 5.94
CA LEU A 76 4.95 -3.82 5.47
C LEU A 76 3.63 -4.59 5.51
N ALA A 77 2.89 -4.53 6.61
CA ALA A 77 1.60 -5.20 6.76
C ALA A 77 0.59 -4.74 5.69
N LEU A 78 0.48 -3.43 5.48
CA LEU A 78 -0.36 -2.85 4.42
C LEU A 78 0.08 -3.34 3.04
N TRP A 79 1.37 -3.26 2.73
CA TRP A 79 1.89 -3.70 1.44
C TRP A 79 1.64 -5.19 1.20
N THR A 80 1.85 -6.04 2.20
CA THR A 80 1.57 -7.48 2.10
C THR A 80 0.09 -7.78 1.92
N LEU A 81 -0.79 -7.11 2.66
CA LEU A 81 -2.24 -7.32 2.56
C LEU A 81 -2.75 -6.91 1.18
N CYS A 82 -2.32 -5.75 0.69
CA CYS A 82 -2.68 -5.27 -0.63
C CYS A 82 -2.11 -6.17 -1.74
N GLY A 83 -0.86 -6.62 -1.62
CA GLY A 83 -0.25 -7.56 -2.56
C GLY A 83 -0.97 -8.90 -2.62
N VAL A 84 -1.39 -9.44 -1.47
CA VAL A 84 -2.22 -10.65 -1.40
C VAL A 84 -3.57 -10.43 -2.08
N ALA A 85 -4.25 -9.30 -1.82
CA ALA A 85 -5.53 -9.01 -2.46
C ALA A 85 -5.41 -8.97 -3.99
N VAL A 86 -4.37 -8.32 -4.51
CA VAL A 86 -4.08 -8.31 -5.95
C VAL A 86 -3.77 -9.72 -6.46
N ALA A 87 -2.99 -10.52 -5.74
CA ALA A 87 -2.67 -11.88 -6.16
C ALA A 87 -3.92 -12.76 -6.26
N LEU A 88 -4.82 -12.69 -5.28
CA LEU A 88 -6.05 -13.48 -5.26
C LEU A 88 -7.01 -13.11 -6.39
N ASP A 89 -7.11 -11.83 -6.76
CA ASP A 89 -7.88 -11.37 -7.94
C ASP A 89 -7.35 -11.98 -9.25
N ARG A 90 -6.04 -12.23 -9.35
CA ARG A 90 -5.39 -12.75 -10.57
C ARG A 90 -5.31 -14.26 -10.65
N VAL A 91 -5.59 -14.99 -9.57
CA VAL A 91 -5.62 -16.45 -9.61
C VAL A 91 -6.84 -16.90 -10.42
N PRO A 92 -6.66 -17.60 -11.55
CA PRO A 92 -7.78 -18.14 -12.32
C PRO A 92 -8.55 -19.13 -11.46
N PRO A 93 -9.89 -19.21 -11.59
CA PRO A 93 -10.66 -20.24 -10.91
C PRO A 93 -10.11 -21.62 -11.30
N PRO A 94 -10.05 -22.59 -10.37
CA PRO A 94 -9.65 -23.95 -10.72
C PRO A 94 -10.55 -24.43 -11.85
N ALA A 95 -9.96 -25.02 -12.89
CA ALA A 95 -10.71 -25.60 -14.00
C ALA A 95 -11.65 -26.67 -13.42
N THR A 96 -12.90 -26.29 -13.18
CA THR A 96 -13.95 -27.24 -12.85
C THR A 96 -14.10 -28.11 -14.09
N VAL A 97 -13.63 -29.35 -13.98
CA VAL A 97 -13.88 -30.40 -14.96
C VAL A 97 -15.40 -30.54 -15.05
N VAL A 98 -16.00 -29.86 -16.03
CA VAL A 98 -17.38 -30.05 -16.41
C VAL A 98 -17.44 -31.46 -17.01
N ARG A 99 -17.97 -32.40 -16.22
CA ARG A 99 -18.37 -33.75 -16.69
C ARG A 99 -19.79 -33.70 -17.22
#